data_AF-A0A0F5J5S9-F1
#
_entry.id   AF-A0A0F5J5S9-F1
#
_cell.length_a   1.000
_cell.length_b   1.000
_cell.length_c   1.000
_cell.angle_alpha   90.00
_cell.angle_beta   90.00
_cell.angle_gamma   90.00
#
_symmetry.space_group_name_H-M   'P 1'
#
loop_
_entity.id
_entity.type
_entity.pdbx_description
1 polymer ?
#
loop_
_entity_poly.entity_id
_entity_poly.type
_entity_poly.pdbx_seq_one_letter_code
_entity_poly.pdbx_strand_id
1 'polypeptide(L)'
;MTGTIKKIISEIIRKECERYRLIEWKLLSSVEEETDVLCSLLPQPPDDAWEDREKFRQWRRGLLNLFYSRMDYAGFIRKQKDMEPFLRYLFFMRKRIVDRLWQDNISPTIDADLAVPPHTLAYKLSKMISKDENVLLFRACDSIKSPWDLEDRCEAACNKRYPLPLRGVFHYLEKEDEELWSVIYLLVKKMAEYIVSGHLFSQQYKEETIADVWSDASLLLHDKTVAGLLPVFETATHFRHYISRICINKCYEAERRNTARKEILSLDDPAVMSDVIFQPTDISYLFEEGMNRGNPLWGVDIQNEYEVKCAFLTILWDRCEPWYSRLVCGMENKVEALQLYYIEKKTYREIAVIVAPELSGDEIRKMEVKLRQDVSRVRKILKERFLEMLLKEGKEDLNGYM
;
A
#
# COMPACT_ATOMS: atom_id res chain seq x y z
N MET A 1 50.54 2.85 34.40
CA MET A 1 49.46 1.95 33.91
C MET A 1 48.09 2.29 34.50
N THR A 2 47.97 2.54 35.80
CA THR A 2 46.71 2.93 36.47
C THR A 2 46.00 4.17 35.88
N GLY A 3 46.74 5.22 35.53
CA GLY A 3 46.17 6.42 34.91
C GLY A 3 45.60 6.21 33.50
N THR A 4 46.13 5.23 32.75
CA THR A 4 45.64 4.88 31.40
C THR A 4 44.35 4.07 31.49
N ILE A 5 44.29 3.11 32.41
CA ILE A 5 43.09 2.29 32.66
C ILE A 5 41.92 3.16 33.12
N LYS A 6 42.15 4.09 34.06
CA LYS A 6 41.10 5.02 34.52
C LYS A 6 40.51 5.84 33.38
N LYS A 7 41.35 6.34 32.46
CA LYS A 7 40.87 7.08 31.27
C LYS A 7 40.01 6.19 30.36
N ILE A 8 40.41 4.93 30.14
CA ILE A 8 39.68 3.99 29.30
C ILE A 8 38.33 3.63 29.92
N ILE A 9 38.29 3.31 31.22
CA ILE A 9 37.05 3.02 31.94
C ILE A 9 36.12 4.24 31.90
N SER A 10 36.64 5.44 32.19
CA SER A 10 35.89 6.69 32.11
C SER A 10 35.26 6.90 30.73
N GLU A 11 36.03 6.65 29.67
CA GLU A 11 35.55 6.79 28.29
C GLU A 11 34.47 5.76 27.94
N ILE A 12 34.62 4.52 28.40
CA ILE A 12 33.59 3.47 28.20
C ILE A 12 32.29 3.88 28.91
N ILE A 13 32.37 4.27 30.19
CA ILE A 13 31.18 4.65 30.97
C ILE A 13 30.54 5.92 30.40
N ARG A 14 31.32 6.91 29.96
CA ARG A 14 30.81 8.11 29.31
C ARG A 14 29.99 7.77 28.07
N LYS A 15 30.51 6.89 27.20
CA LYS A 15 29.78 6.42 26.01
C LYS A 15 28.51 5.66 26.35
N GLU A 16 28.55 4.80 27.37
CA GLU A 16 27.34 4.11 27.84
C GLU A 16 26.31 5.09 28.40
N CYS A 17 26.77 6.08 29.17
CA CYS A 17 25.95 7.13 29.74
C CYS A 17 25.25 7.96 28.67
N GLU A 18 25.97 8.37 27.63
CA GLU A 18 25.41 9.11 26.49
C GLU A 18 24.44 8.25 25.68
N ARG A 19 24.83 7.00 25.37
CA ARG A 19 24.01 6.09 24.56
C ARG A 19 22.68 5.76 25.22
N TYR A 20 22.70 5.47 26.53
CA TYR A 20 21.54 5.01 27.28
C TYR A 20 20.93 6.08 28.19
N ARG A 21 21.45 7.31 28.15
CA ARG A 21 20.97 8.46 28.92
C ARG A 21 20.91 8.20 30.42
N LEU A 22 21.94 7.53 30.96
CA LEU A 22 21.93 7.00 32.34
C LEU A 22 21.75 8.10 33.40
N ILE A 23 22.29 9.30 33.16
CA ILE A 23 22.10 10.47 34.05
C ILE A 23 20.67 11.03 33.95
N GLU A 24 20.11 11.15 32.74
CA GLU A 24 18.72 11.63 32.56
C GLU A 24 17.73 10.73 33.30
N TRP A 25 17.99 9.43 33.31
CA TRP A 25 17.21 8.43 34.02
C TRP A 25 17.50 8.35 35.52
N LYS A 26 18.43 9.17 36.03
CA LYS A 26 18.90 9.16 37.43
C LYS A 26 19.42 7.79 37.87
N LEU A 27 19.92 7.01 36.93
CA LEU A 27 20.56 5.71 37.18
C LEU A 27 22.04 5.90 37.52
N LEU A 28 22.65 6.98 37.02
CA LEU A 28 24.01 7.40 37.32
C LEU A 28 24.01 8.87 37.78
N SER A 29 24.74 9.18 38.86
CA SER A 29 24.87 10.56 39.36
C SER A 29 26.08 11.28 38.76
N SER A 30 27.23 10.61 38.68
CA SER A 30 28.47 11.14 38.10
C SER A 30 29.27 10.01 37.45
N VAL A 31 29.77 10.26 36.24
CA VAL A 31 30.65 9.32 35.51
C VAL A 31 31.97 9.15 36.26
N GLU A 32 32.50 10.23 36.82
CA GLU A 32 33.80 10.28 37.49
C GLU A 32 33.77 9.48 38.79
N GLU A 33 32.74 9.66 39.61
CA GLU A 33 32.58 8.93 40.87
C GLU A 33 32.49 7.41 40.64
N GLU A 34 31.65 6.97 39.69
CA GLU A 34 31.51 5.55 39.41
C GLU A 34 32.75 4.97 38.70
N THR A 35 33.46 5.78 37.92
CA THR A 35 34.77 5.39 37.36
C THR A 35 35.76 5.08 38.47
N ASP A 36 35.82 5.93 39.51
CA ASP A 36 36.74 5.73 40.64
C ASP A 36 36.41 4.47 41.43
N VAL A 37 35.12 4.23 41.67
CA VAL A 37 34.65 3.00 42.32
C VAL A 37 34.99 1.78 41.48
N LEU A 38 34.72 1.79 40.18
CA LEU A 38 35.03 0.66 39.30
C LEU A 38 36.53 0.39 39.19
N CYS A 39 37.38 1.43 39.15
CA CYS A 39 38.83 1.27 39.17
C CYS A 39 39.31 0.56 40.44
N SER A 40 38.62 0.73 41.58
CA SER A 40 38.97 0.07 42.84
C SER A 40 38.53 -1.40 42.91
N LEU A 41 37.51 -1.79 42.12
CA LEU A 41 36.88 -3.10 42.17
C LEU A 41 37.30 -4.03 41.03
N LEU A 42 37.81 -3.49 39.91
CA LEU A 42 38.17 -4.28 38.74
C LEU A 42 39.56 -4.90 38.89
N PRO A 43 39.70 -6.20 38.54
CA PRO A 43 41.02 -6.77 38.35
C PRO A 43 41.74 -6.05 37.20
N GLN A 44 43.06 -5.89 37.35
CA GLN A 44 43.90 -5.34 36.28
C GLN A 44 43.68 -6.15 35.01
N PRO A 45 43.49 -5.49 33.85
CA PRO A 45 43.40 -6.21 32.58
C PRO A 45 44.71 -6.99 32.34
N PRO A 46 44.65 -8.17 31.69
CA PRO A 46 45.85 -8.90 31.27
C PRO A 46 46.80 -7.98 30.48
N ASP A 47 48.11 -8.14 30.65
CA ASP A 47 49.12 -7.27 30.03
C ASP A 47 49.01 -7.19 28.51
N ASP A 48 48.48 -8.24 27.87
CA ASP A 48 48.27 -8.39 26.42
C ASP A 48 46.84 -8.04 25.96
N ALA A 49 45.94 -7.67 26.87
CA ALA A 49 44.53 -7.41 26.54
C ALA A 49 44.34 -6.19 25.64
N TRP A 50 45.36 -5.34 25.49
CA TRP A 50 45.34 -4.16 24.63
C TRP A 50 45.73 -4.46 23.18
N GLU A 51 46.45 -5.57 22.96
CA GLU A 51 46.92 -6.01 21.64
C GLU A 51 45.96 -7.05 21.03
N ASP A 52 45.21 -7.76 21.87
CA ASP A 52 44.20 -8.74 21.47
C ASP A 52 42.78 -8.18 21.59
N ARG A 53 42.13 -8.00 20.43
CA ARG A 53 40.76 -7.48 20.30
C ARG A 53 39.72 -8.31 21.07
N GLU A 54 39.89 -9.63 21.14
CA GLU A 54 38.91 -10.51 21.79
C GLU A 54 39.08 -10.50 23.30
N LYS A 55 40.32 -10.45 23.80
CA LYS A 55 40.60 -10.24 25.23
C LYS A 55 40.08 -8.89 25.71
N PHE A 56 40.26 -7.81 24.93
CA PHE A 56 39.66 -6.51 25.25
C PHE A 56 38.14 -6.58 25.33
N ARG A 57 37.47 -7.27 24.39
CA ARG A 57 36.01 -7.44 24.39
C ARG A 57 35.52 -8.19 25.64
N GLN A 58 36.20 -9.25 26.02
CA GLN A 58 35.86 -10.02 27.23
C GLN A 58 36.02 -9.18 28.50
N TRP A 59 37.14 -8.45 28.62
CA TRP A 59 37.38 -7.52 29.72
C TRP A 59 36.31 -6.43 29.78
N ARG A 60 36.00 -5.79 28.65
CA ARG A 60 34.95 -4.77 28.55
C ARG A 60 33.59 -5.32 28.97
N ARG A 61 33.24 -6.54 28.57
CA ARG A 61 31.99 -7.20 29.00
C ARG A 61 31.97 -7.42 30.51
N GLY A 62 33.08 -7.85 31.10
CA GLY A 62 33.23 -7.98 32.56
C GLY A 62 33.03 -6.65 33.28
N LEU A 63 33.65 -5.57 32.79
CA LEU A 63 33.47 -4.20 33.28
C LEU A 63 32.00 -3.76 33.25
N LEU A 64 31.31 -3.92 32.11
CA LEU A 64 29.91 -3.51 31.97
C LEU A 64 28.97 -4.35 32.83
N ASN A 65 29.23 -5.66 32.96
CA ASN A 65 28.46 -6.52 33.85
C ASN A 65 28.58 -6.07 35.31
N LEU A 66 29.78 -5.73 35.77
CA LEU A 66 30.00 -5.21 37.12
C LEU A 66 29.28 -3.87 37.31
N PHE A 67 29.42 -2.95 36.37
CA PHE A 67 28.79 -1.63 36.38
C PHE A 67 27.26 -1.73 36.51
N TYR A 68 26.58 -2.45 35.62
CA TYR A 68 25.12 -2.54 35.67
C TYR A 68 24.59 -3.40 36.81
N SER A 69 25.37 -4.38 37.30
CA SER A 69 25.02 -5.13 38.51
C SER A 69 25.00 -4.23 39.75
N ARG A 70 25.96 -3.29 39.87
CA ARG A 70 26.01 -2.33 40.98
C ARG A 70 24.85 -1.33 40.94
N MET A 71 24.39 -0.96 39.75
CA MET A 71 23.29 -0.02 39.56
C MET A 71 21.90 -0.62 39.79
N ASP A 72 21.78 -1.94 40.00
CA ASP A 72 20.50 -2.65 40.05
C ASP A 72 19.59 -2.29 38.87
N TYR A 73 20.09 -2.52 37.64
CA TYR A 73 19.33 -2.19 36.43
C TYR A 73 17.95 -2.86 36.39
N ALA A 74 17.83 -4.10 36.88
CA ALA A 74 16.56 -4.79 37.00
C ALA A 74 15.59 -4.04 37.94
N GLY A 75 16.07 -3.56 39.09
CA GLY A 75 15.31 -2.68 39.97
C GLY A 75 14.93 -1.35 39.33
N PHE A 76 15.79 -0.76 38.50
CA PHE A 76 15.46 0.42 37.71
C PHE A 76 14.29 0.15 36.75
N ILE A 77 14.33 -0.95 35.99
CA ILE A 77 13.24 -1.32 35.08
C ILE A 77 11.93 -1.52 35.86
N ARG A 78 11.96 -2.20 37.01
CA ARG A 78 10.77 -2.39 37.86
C ARG A 78 10.14 -1.06 38.30
N LYS A 79 10.94 -0.03 38.56
CA LYS A 79 10.47 1.31 38.96
C LYS A 79 9.95 2.12 37.77
N GLN A 80 10.55 1.97 36.58
CA GLN A 80 10.26 2.80 35.42
C GLN A 80 9.26 2.18 34.43
N LYS A 81 8.93 0.88 34.55
CA LYS A 81 8.08 0.16 33.59
C LYS A 81 6.73 0.81 33.31
N ASP A 82 6.17 1.55 34.27
CA ASP A 82 4.86 2.21 34.15
C ASP A 82 5.00 3.72 33.85
N MET A 83 6.22 4.24 33.72
CA MET A 83 6.50 5.66 33.51
C MET A 83 6.44 6.01 32.02
N GLU A 84 5.57 6.95 31.65
CA GLU A 84 5.36 7.36 30.26
C GLU A 84 6.65 7.75 29.51
N PRO A 85 7.60 8.52 30.09
CA PRO A 85 8.86 8.81 29.39
C PRO A 85 9.64 7.56 29.03
N PHE A 86 9.64 6.54 29.89
CA PHE A 86 10.36 5.30 29.67
C PHE A 86 9.65 4.42 28.63
N LEU A 87 8.32 4.35 28.68
CA LEU A 87 7.51 3.69 27.64
C LEU A 87 7.75 4.31 26.26
N ARG A 88 7.82 5.65 26.19
CA ARG A 88 8.15 6.38 24.97
C ARG A 88 9.57 6.08 24.47
N TYR A 89 10.53 5.97 25.38
CA TYR A 89 11.90 5.55 25.05
C TYR A 89 11.92 4.15 24.42
N LEU A 90 11.24 3.17 25.02
CA LEU A 90 11.10 1.82 24.47
C LEU A 90 10.41 1.81 23.12
N PHE A 91 9.37 2.63 22.94
CA PHE A 91 8.66 2.76 21.67
C PHE A 91 9.62 3.21 20.55
N PHE A 92 10.40 4.28 20.77
CA PHE A 92 11.33 4.76 19.75
C PHE A 92 12.49 3.79 19.49
N MET A 93 12.95 3.08 20.52
CA MET A 93 13.94 2.01 20.35
C MET A 93 13.42 0.92 19.41
N ARG A 94 12.21 0.39 19.66
CA ARG A 94 11.57 -0.60 18.78
C ARG A 94 11.27 -0.04 17.41
N LYS A 95 10.81 1.21 17.32
CA LYS A 95 10.52 1.87 16.05
C LYS A 95 11.77 1.90 15.15
N ARG A 96 12.91 2.32 15.69
CA ARG A 96 14.19 2.30 14.96
C ARG A 96 14.59 0.89 14.51
N ILE A 97 14.30 -0.13 15.32
CA ILE A 97 14.57 -1.53 14.94
C ILE A 97 13.66 -1.94 13.77
N VAL A 98 12.35 -1.70 13.90
CA VAL A 98 11.36 -2.04 12.86
C VAL A 98 11.63 -1.28 11.56
N ASP A 99 12.00 0.00 11.63
CA ASP A 99 12.37 0.80 10.47
C ASP A 99 13.59 0.21 9.72
N ARG A 100 14.61 -0.29 10.46
CA ARG A 100 15.74 -1.02 9.85
C ARG A 100 15.28 -2.32 9.19
N LEU A 101 14.45 -3.11 9.88
CA LEU A 101 13.90 -4.35 9.32
C LEU A 101 13.09 -4.11 8.05
N TRP A 102 12.39 -2.97 7.96
CA TRP A 102 11.66 -2.59 6.77
C TRP A 102 12.59 -2.21 5.61
N GLN A 103 13.64 -1.43 5.90
CA GLN A 103 14.65 -1.03 4.90
C GLN A 103 15.44 -2.22 4.34
N ASP A 104 15.75 -3.19 5.20
CA ASP A 104 16.52 -4.39 4.84
C ASP A 104 15.65 -5.48 4.20
N ASN A 105 14.32 -5.31 4.17
CA ASN A 105 13.41 -6.32 3.65
C ASN A 105 13.39 -6.37 2.12
N ILE A 106 13.66 -7.55 1.57
CA ILE A 106 13.66 -7.84 0.13
C ILE A 106 12.43 -8.67 -0.28
N SER A 107 11.73 -9.29 0.69
CA SER A 107 10.62 -10.20 0.41
C SER A 107 9.29 -9.45 0.23
N PRO A 108 8.40 -9.90 -0.66
CA PRO A 108 7.06 -9.34 -0.77
C PRO A 108 6.28 -9.55 0.53
N THR A 109 5.54 -8.53 0.95
CA THR A 109 4.67 -8.55 2.15
C THR A 109 3.25 -8.16 1.77
N ILE A 110 2.35 -8.14 2.75
CA ILE A 110 0.97 -7.65 2.58
C ILE A 110 0.89 -6.19 2.07
N ASP A 111 1.98 -5.43 2.20
CA ASP A 111 2.05 -4.04 1.73
C ASP A 111 1.91 -3.92 0.22
N ALA A 112 2.30 -4.95 -0.54
CA ALA A 112 2.16 -4.96 -2.00
C ALA A 112 0.70 -4.76 -2.46
N ASP A 113 -0.25 -5.25 -1.66
CA ASP A 113 -1.68 -5.14 -1.94
C ASP A 113 -2.39 -4.06 -1.11
N LEU A 114 -1.95 -3.85 0.14
CA LEU A 114 -2.74 -3.12 1.14
C LEU A 114 -2.13 -1.78 1.59
N ALA A 115 -0.88 -1.48 1.25
CA ALA A 115 -0.25 -0.24 1.67
C ALA A 115 -0.16 0.77 0.52
N VAL A 116 -0.34 2.05 0.85
CA VAL A 116 -0.12 3.17 -0.08
C VAL A 116 1.22 3.82 0.26
N PRO A 117 2.20 3.87 -0.67
CA PRO A 117 3.48 4.52 -0.41
C PRO A 117 3.32 5.98 0.04
N PRO A 118 4.11 6.47 1.01
CA PRO A 118 5.26 5.82 1.66
C PRO A 118 4.89 5.03 2.94
N HIS A 119 3.63 4.65 3.13
CA HIS A 119 3.20 3.94 4.33
C HIS A 119 3.41 2.42 4.23
N THR A 120 3.42 1.75 5.39
CA THR A 120 3.51 0.30 5.53
C THR A 120 2.49 -0.15 6.58
N LEU A 121 1.84 -1.29 6.34
CA LEU A 121 1.08 -2.06 7.33
C LEU A 121 1.96 -3.18 7.90
N ALA A 122 2.72 -3.87 7.05
CA ALA A 122 3.56 -5.00 7.43
C ALA A 122 4.63 -4.60 8.45
N TYR A 123 5.15 -3.37 8.41
CA TYR A 123 6.16 -2.85 9.33
C TYR A 123 5.65 -1.69 10.20
N LYS A 124 4.33 -1.54 10.35
CA LYS A 124 3.77 -0.52 11.24
C LYS A 124 3.97 -0.92 12.71
N LEU A 125 4.71 -0.11 13.46
CA LEU A 125 4.71 -0.17 14.93
C LEU A 125 3.73 0.87 15.49
N SER A 126 2.57 0.41 15.96
CA SER A 126 1.60 1.25 16.66
C SER A 126 1.87 1.27 18.17
N LYS A 127 1.27 2.24 18.85
CA LYS A 127 1.24 2.33 20.31
C LYS A 127 0.58 1.11 20.93
N MET A 128 -0.46 0.55 20.31
CA MET A 128 -1.15 -0.64 20.82
C MET A 128 -0.27 -1.88 20.73
N ILE A 129 0.39 -2.11 19.58
CA ILE A 129 1.40 -3.18 19.44
C ILE A 129 2.50 -3.02 20.48
N SER A 130 3.02 -1.80 20.63
CA SER A 130 4.07 -1.54 21.63
C SER A 130 3.61 -1.79 23.06
N LYS A 131 2.34 -1.53 23.39
CA LYS A 131 1.78 -1.83 24.72
C LYS A 131 1.73 -3.35 24.95
N ASP A 132 1.26 -4.12 23.98
CA ASP A 132 1.24 -5.59 24.07
C ASP A 132 2.66 -6.16 24.26
N GLU A 133 3.64 -5.65 23.50
CA GLU A 133 5.04 -6.06 23.63
C GLU A 133 5.64 -5.66 24.99
N ASN A 134 5.23 -4.54 25.57
CA ASN A 134 5.64 -4.12 26.90
C ASN A 134 5.13 -5.08 27.98
N VAL A 135 3.89 -5.57 27.86
CA VAL A 135 3.34 -6.57 28.79
C VAL A 135 4.19 -7.83 28.77
N LEU A 136 4.60 -8.31 27.59
CA LEU A 136 5.46 -9.49 27.47
C LEU A 136 6.87 -9.25 28.00
N LEU A 137 7.47 -8.10 27.67
CA LEU A 137 8.81 -7.72 28.11
C LEU A 137 8.88 -7.65 29.65
N PHE A 138 7.91 -6.98 30.29
CA PHE A 138 7.94 -6.72 31.72
C PHE A 138 7.60 -7.95 32.58
N ARG A 139 6.99 -9.00 32.02
CA ARG A 139 6.84 -10.30 32.71
C ARG A 139 8.18 -10.92 33.11
N ALA A 140 9.25 -10.62 32.36
CA ALA A 140 10.58 -11.12 32.63
C ALA A 140 11.57 -9.99 33.00
N CYS A 141 11.08 -8.88 33.57
CA CYS A 141 11.91 -7.70 33.85
C CYS A 141 13.11 -7.99 34.76
N ASP A 142 12.99 -8.89 35.73
CA ASP A 142 14.08 -9.26 36.65
C ASP A 142 15.27 -9.93 35.95
N SER A 143 15.05 -10.48 34.76
CA SER A 143 16.11 -11.10 33.96
C SER A 143 16.84 -10.10 33.05
N ILE A 144 16.43 -8.82 33.03
CA ILE A 144 17.06 -7.75 32.25
C ILE A 144 18.12 -7.09 33.12
N LYS A 145 19.39 -7.36 32.83
CA LYS A 145 20.51 -6.95 33.69
C LYS A 145 21.23 -5.70 33.20
N SER A 146 20.92 -5.25 31.99
CA SER A 146 21.57 -4.09 31.37
C SER A 146 20.69 -3.47 30.27
N PRO A 147 21.02 -2.25 29.82
CA PRO A 147 20.40 -1.64 28.65
C PRO A 147 20.64 -2.41 27.34
N TRP A 148 21.79 -3.09 27.20
CA TRP A 148 22.06 -3.93 26.03
C TRP A 148 21.12 -5.16 26.03
N ASP A 149 20.93 -5.82 27.18
CA ASP A 149 19.97 -6.94 27.29
C ASP A 149 18.55 -6.50 26.93
N LEU A 150 18.18 -5.27 27.31
CA LEU A 150 16.90 -4.66 26.99
C LEU A 150 16.76 -4.42 25.48
N GLU A 151 17.79 -3.84 24.84
CA GLU A 151 17.86 -3.64 23.38
C GLU A 151 17.75 -4.98 22.65
N ASP A 152 18.55 -6.00 23.03
CA ASP A 152 18.56 -7.32 22.43
C ASP A 152 17.19 -8.01 22.51
N ARG A 153 16.49 -7.88 23.66
CA ARG A 153 15.14 -8.42 23.83
C ARG A 153 14.11 -7.70 22.98
N CYS A 154 14.20 -6.38 22.89
CA CYS A 154 13.36 -5.60 21.99
C CYS A 154 13.60 -6.00 20.54
N GLU A 155 14.85 -6.21 20.14
CA GLU A 155 15.23 -6.64 18.80
C GLU A 155 14.73 -8.04 18.47
N ALA A 156 14.93 -9.00 19.39
CA ALA A 156 14.39 -10.36 19.25
C ALA A 156 12.86 -10.38 19.13
N ALA A 157 12.15 -9.57 19.92
CA ALA A 157 10.70 -9.44 19.83
C ALA A 157 10.25 -8.85 18.49
N CYS A 158 10.93 -7.78 18.02
CA CYS A 158 10.63 -7.18 16.72
C CYS A 158 10.88 -8.18 15.57
N ASN A 159 12.02 -8.87 15.57
CA ASN A 159 12.36 -9.89 14.57
C ASN A 159 11.36 -11.05 14.52
N LYS A 160 10.83 -11.45 15.67
CA LYS A 160 9.82 -12.51 15.74
C LYS A 160 8.46 -12.06 15.18
N ARG A 161 8.15 -10.77 15.30
CA ARG A 161 6.83 -10.23 14.98
C ARG A 161 6.71 -9.66 13.58
N TYR A 162 7.77 -9.06 13.06
CA TYR A 162 7.78 -8.35 11.79
C TYR A 162 8.43 -9.21 10.67
N PRO A 163 7.90 -9.18 9.43
CA PRO A 163 6.71 -8.44 8.99
C PRO A 163 5.40 -8.97 9.61
N LEU A 164 4.48 -8.05 9.90
CA LEU A 164 3.15 -8.40 10.39
C LEU A 164 2.36 -9.14 9.30
N PRO A 165 1.88 -10.36 9.57
CA PRO A 165 1.02 -11.08 8.64
C PRO A 165 -0.39 -10.47 8.64
N LEU A 166 -1.18 -10.78 7.60
CA LEU A 166 -2.57 -10.30 7.45
C LEU A 166 -3.43 -10.55 8.71
N ARG A 167 -3.36 -11.77 9.27
CA ARG A 167 -4.03 -12.12 10.55
C ARG A 167 -3.62 -11.22 11.71
N GLY A 168 -2.35 -10.79 11.73
CA GLY A 168 -1.81 -9.91 12.76
C GLY A 168 -2.35 -8.49 12.61
N VAL A 169 -2.54 -8.03 11.37
CA VAL A 169 -3.20 -6.74 11.09
C VAL A 169 -4.65 -6.77 11.53
N PHE A 170 -5.42 -7.81 11.15
CA PHE A 170 -6.83 -7.92 11.56
C PHE A 170 -7.01 -7.95 13.07
N HIS A 171 -6.16 -8.68 13.79
CA HIS A 171 -6.18 -8.71 15.26
C HIS A 171 -6.13 -7.31 15.90
N TYR A 172 -5.40 -6.37 15.30
CA TYR A 172 -5.31 -4.99 15.81
C TYR A 172 -6.38 -4.07 15.24
N LEU A 173 -6.84 -4.30 14.00
CA LEU A 173 -7.98 -3.55 13.46
C LEU A 173 -9.27 -3.83 14.25
N GLU A 174 -9.50 -5.09 14.64
CA GLU A 174 -10.60 -5.52 15.52
C GLU A 174 -10.55 -4.84 16.90
N LYS A 175 -9.34 -4.53 17.38
CA LYS A 175 -9.10 -3.79 18.63
C LYS A 175 -9.10 -2.27 18.47
N GLU A 176 -9.51 -1.77 17.30
CA GLU A 176 -9.59 -0.33 17.00
C GLU A 176 -8.22 0.38 17.07
N ASP A 177 -7.16 -0.25 16.54
CA ASP A 177 -5.85 0.40 16.41
C ASP A 177 -5.89 1.54 15.38
N GLU A 178 -6.00 2.79 15.87
CA GLU A 178 -6.07 4.01 15.05
C GLU A 178 -4.92 4.16 14.06
N GLU A 179 -3.70 3.75 14.43
CA GLU A 179 -2.51 3.95 13.59
C GLU A 179 -2.49 2.97 12.41
N LEU A 180 -3.03 1.75 12.58
CA LEU A 180 -3.24 0.81 11.48
C LEU A 180 -4.47 1.21 10.63
N TRP A 181 -5.57 1.60 11.28
CA TRP A 181 -6.76 2.11 10.59
C TRP A 181 -6.45 3.30 9.69
N SER A 182 -5.58 4.21 10.12
CA SER A 182 -5.16 5.36 9.30
C SER A 182 -4.59 4.94 7.93
N VAL A 183 -3.87 3.81 7.86
CA VAL A 183 -3.30 3.30 6.60
C VAL A 183 -4.40 2.64 5.76
N ILE A 184 -5.31 1.89 6.38
CA ILE A 184 -6.47 1.30 5.70
C ILE A 184 -7.38 2.39 5.12
N TYR A 185 -7.69 3.45 5.86
CA TYR A 185 -8.50 4.56 5.37
C TYR A 185 -7.86 5.27 4.18
N LEU A 186 -6.53 5.40 4.17
CA LEU A 186 -5.81 5.93 3.02
C LEU A 186 -5.94 5.02 1.79
N LEU A 187 -5.86 3.70 1.98
CA LEU A 187 -6.12 2.72 0.91
C LEU A 187 -7.54 2.86 0.36
N VAL A 188 -8.56 2.90 1.24
CA VAL A 188 -9.97 3.09 0.85
C VAL A 188 -10.14 4.38 0.07
N LYS A 189 -9.52 5.48 0.53
CA LYS A 189 -9.55 6.77 -0.18
C LYS A 189 -8.97 6.65 -1.59
N LYS A 190 -7.80 6.00 -1.74
CA LYS A 190 -7.17 5.79 -3.05
C LYS A 190 -8.02 4.92 -3.98
N MET A 191 -8.68 3.91 -3.44
CA MET A 191 -9.64 3.11 -4.20
C MET A 191 -10.86 3.92 -4.63
N ALA A 192 -11.42 4.75 -3.74
CA ALA A 192 -12.55 5.62 -4.06
C ALA A 192 -12.17 6.62 -5.16
N GLU A 193 -11.02 7.29 -5.06
CA GLU A 193 -10.48 8.19 -6.09
C GLU A 193 -10.37 7.48 -7.45
N TYR A 194 -9.84 6.26 -7.46
CA TYR A 194 -9.66 5.46 -8.68
C TYR A 194 -11.00 5.03 -9.28
N ILE A 195 -11.90 4.45 -8.47
CA ILE A 195 -13.20 3.94 -8.90
C ILE A 195 -14.07 5.08 -9.45
N VAL A 196 -14.20 6.19 -8.71
CA VAL A 196 -15.02 7.34 -9.14
C VAL A 196 -14.43 7.99 -10.40
N SER A 197 -13.11 7.99 -10.56
CA SER A 197 -12.48 8.50 -11.79
C SER A 197 -12.76 7.65 -13.02
N GLY A 198 -13.01 6.35 -12.87
CA GLY A 198 -13.41 5.45 -13.95
C GLY A 198 -14.88 5.55 -14.34
N HIS A 199 -15.72 6.23 -13.54
CA HIS A 199 -17.12 6.45 -13.83
C HIS A 199 -17.35 7.83 -14.49
N LEU A 200 -18.36 7.94 -15.36
CA LEU A 200 -18.71 9.17 -16.08
C LEU A 200 -19.46 10.19 -15.18
N PHE A 201 -18.92 10.51 -14.01
CA PHE A 201 -19.44 11.62 -13.21
C PHE A 201 -19.13 12.95 -13.90
N SER A 202 -20.09 13.88 -13.91
CA SER A 202 -19.78 15.26 -14.32
C SER A 202 -18.70 15.81 -13.39
N GLN A 203 -17.73 16.53 -13.96
CA GLN A 203 -16.56 17.06 -13.24
C GLN A 203 -16.95 17.87 -11.99
N GLN A 204 -18.17 18.40 -11.96
CA GLN A 204 -18.76 19.20 -10.88
C GLN A 204 -19.06 18.41 -9.59
N TYR A 205 -19.35 17.11 -9.65
CA TYR A 205 -19.72 16.31 -8.45
C TYR A 205 -18.67 15.25 -8.07
N LYS A 206 -17.55 15.21 -8.80
CA LYS A 206 -16.54 14.17 -8.65
C LYS A 206 -15.91 14.17 -7.26
N GLU A 207 -15.56 15.33 -6.73
CA GLU A 207 -14.93 15.45 -5.41
C GLU A 207 -15.88 15.09 -4.27
N GLU A 208 -17.12 15.57 -4.33
CA GLU A 208 -18.18 15.22 -3.37
C GLU A 208 -18.46 13.71 -3.38
N THR A 209 -18.53 13.12 -4.57
CA THR A 209 -18.76 11.68 -4.72
C THR A 209 -17.58 10.86 -4.16
N ILE A 210 -16.33 11.29 -4.38
CA ILE A 210 -15.17 10.65 -3.75
C ILE A 210 -15.26 10.72 -2.23
N ALA A 211 -15.62 11.88 -1.67
CA ALA A 211 -15.75 12.06 -0.23
C ALA A 211 -16.84 11.16 0.37
N ASP A 212 -18.01 11.11 -0.26
CA ASP A 212 -19.13 10.26 0.15
C ASP A 212 -18.74 8.77 0.11
N VAL A 213 -18.15 8.31 -1.02
CA VAL A 213 -17.74 6.91 -1.19
C VAL A 213 -16.65 6.55 -0.17
N TRP A 214 -15.65 7.41 0.02
CA TRP A 214 -14.59 7.17 0.98
C TRP A 214 -15.14 7.09 2.41
N SER A 215 -16.01 8.02 2.81
CA SER A 215 -16.62 8.04 4.14
C SER A 215 -17.48 6.79 4.37
N ASP A 216 -18.45 6.54 3.49
CA ASP A 216 -19.40 5.42 3.62
C ASP A 216 -18.69 4.06 3.57
N ALA A 217 -17.69 3.91 2.70
CA ALA A 217 -16.91 2.67 2.59
C ALA A 217 -16.03 2.45 3.82
N SER A 218 -15.39 3.50 4.34
CA SER A 218 -14.54 3.42 5.53
C SER A 218 -15.35 3.02 6.76
N LEU A 219 -16.51 3.66 6.98
CA LEU A 219 -17.41 3.34 8.09
C LEU A 219 -17.92 1.90 7.98
N LEU A 220 -18.41 1.49 6.80
CA LEU A 220 -18.91 0.13 6.61
C LEU A 220 -17.83 -0.93 6.83
N LEU A 221 -16.61 -0.67 6.34
CA LEU A 221 -15.48 -1.57 6.54
C LEU A 221 -15.10 -1.65 8.02
N HIS A 222 -15.02 -0.50 8.70
CA HIS A 222 -14.72 -0.40 10.13
C HIS A 222 -15.72 -1.19 10.98
N ASP A 223 -17.01 -0.92 10.82
CA ASP A 223 -18.08 -1.54 11.59
C ASP A 223 -18.10 -3.05 11.41
N LYS A 224 -17.92 -3.54 10.17
CA LYS A 224 -17.83 -4.98 9.91
C LYS A 224 -16.61 -5.63 10.53
N THR A 225 -15.49 -4.91 10.59
CA THR A 225 -14.24 -5.41 11.18
C THR A 225 -14.39 -5.54 12.69
N VAL A 226 -14.83 -4.47 13.37
CA VAL A 226 -15.01 -4.46 14.84
C VAL A 226 -16.10 -5.43 15.28
N ALA A 227 -17.17 -5.58 14.49
CA ALA A 227 -18.23 -6.55 14.77
C ALA A 227 -17.84 -8.02 14.47
N GLY A 228 -16.65 -8.28 13.91
CA GLY A 228 -16.22 -9.63 13.54
C GLY A 228 -17.05 -10.24 12.41
N LEU A 229 -17.63 -9.41 11.55
CA LEU A 229 -18.51 -9.82 10.44
C LEU A 229 -17.78 -9.88 9.09
N LEU A 230 -16.45 -9.71 9.09
CA LEU A 230 -15.64 -9.89 7.88
C LEU A 230 -15.55 -11.37 7.50
N PRO A 231 -15.55 -11.69 6.19
CA PRO A 231 -15.21 -13.02 5.75
C PRO A 231 -13.73 -13.32 6.02
N VAL A 232 -13.38 -14.61 6.06
CA VAL A 232 -11.98 -15.03 6.19
C VAL A 232 -11.25 -14.79 4.87
N PHE A 233 -10.13 -14.09 4.91
CA PHE A 233 -9.29 -13.79 3.74
C PHE A 233 -8.01 -14.63 3.77
N GLU A 234 -7.77 -15.39 2.70
CA GLU A 234 -6.53 -16.17 2.54
C GLU A 234 -5.31 -15.29 2.21
N THR A 235 -5.51 -14.22 1.43
CA THR A 235 -4.44 -13.35 0.93
C THR A 235 -4.79 -11.88 1.10
N ALA A 236 -3.76 -11.03 1.10
CA ALA A 236 -3.91 -9.58 1.17
C ALA A 236 -4.67 -9.05 -0.07
N THR A 237 -4.45 -9.64 -1.24
CA THR A 237 -5.21 -9.37 -2.47
C THR A 237 -6.71 -9.63 -2.31
N HIS A 238 -7.11 -10.75 -1.67
CA HIS A 238 -8.54 -11.03 -1.42
C HIS A 238 -9.19 -9.94 -0.55
N PHE A 239 -8.48 -9.45 0.46
CA PHE A 239 -8.97 -8.36 1.29
C PHE A 239 -9.06 -7.04 0.51
N ARG A 240 -8.04 -6.73 -0.30
CA ARG A 240 -8.02 -5.57 -1.20
C ARG A 240 -9.22 -5.56 -2.16
N HIS A 241 -9.55 -6.72 -2.74
CA HIS A 241 -10.71 -6.89 -3.61
C HIS A 241 -12.02 -6.65 -2.86
N TYR A 242 -12.12 -7.15 -1.63
CA TYR A 242 -13.29 -6.91 -0.79
C TYR A 242 -13.51 -5.42 -0.49
N ILE A 243 -12.45 -4.67 -0.17
CA ILE A 243 -12.52 -3.22 0.00
C ILE A 243 -12.97 -2.54 -1.30
N SER A 244 -12.40 -2.95 -2.44
CA SER A 244 -12.77 -2.42 -3.75
C SER A 244 -14.26 -2.62 -4.04
N ARG A 245 -14.81 -3.81 -3.76
CA ARG A 245 -16.25 -4.09 -3.90
C ARG A 245 -17.12 -3.21 -3.01
N ILE A 246 -16.69 -2.93 -1.78
CA ILE A 246 -17.39 -1.98 -0.91
C ILE A 246 -17.42 -0.59 -1.56
N CYS A 247 -16.26 -0.08 -2.01
CA CYS A 247 -16.18 1.22 -2.66
C CYS A 247 -17.04 1.32 -3.93
N ILE A 248 -17.05 0.27 -4.76
CA ILE A 248 -17.90 0.18 -5.97
C ILE A 248 -19.38 0.27 -5.60
N ASN A 249 -19.83 -0.54 -4.62
CA ASN A 249 -21.22 -0.52 -4.18
C ASN A 249 -21.63 0.86 -3.65
N LYS A 250 -20.75 1.51 -2.88
CA LYS A 250 -20.97 2.88 -2.39
C LYS A 250 -20.97 3.91 -3.50
N CYS A 251 -20.16 3.72 -4.54
CA CYS A 251 -20.17 4.55 -5.74
C CYS A 251 -21.54 4.50 -6.45
N TYR A 252 -22.12 3.30 -6.65
CA TYR A 252 -23.46 3.16 -7.22
C TYR A 252 -24.57 3.72 -6.34
N GLU A 253 -24.44 3.60 -5.01
CA GLU A 253 -25.37 4.26 -4.09
C GLU A 253 -25.32 5.79 -4.21
N ALA A 254 -24.12 6.37 -4.27
CA ALA A 254 -23.92 7.81 -4.43
C ALA A 254 -24.45 8.29 -5.79
N GLU A 255 -24.21 7.53 -6.86
CA GLU A 255 -24.74 7.82 -8.19
C GLU A 255 -26.27 7.83 -8.20
N ARG A 256 -26.93 6.81 -7.62
CA ARG A 256 -28.39 6.77 -7.49
C ARG A 256 -28.95 7.96 -6.71
N ARG A 257 -28.29 8.36 -5.62
CA ARG A 257 -28.65 9.56 -4.84
C ARG A 257 -28.53 10.84 -5.68
N ASN A 258 -27.48 10.95 -6.49
CA ASN A 258 -27.24 12.10 -7.35
C ASN A 258 -28.21 12.16 -8.54
N THR A 259 -28.60 11.03 -9.13
CA THR A 259 -29.65 10.97 -10.16
C THR A 259 -31.00 11.39 -9.59
N ALA A 260 -31.38 10.91 -8.40
CA ALA A 260 -32.61 11.35 -7.73
C ALA A 260 -32.59 12.86 -7.38
N ARG A 261 -31.43 13.41 -6.99
CA ARG A 261 -31.25 14.86 -6.79
C ARG A 261 -31.38 15.65 -8.10
N LYS A 262 -30.87 15.12 -9.22
CA LYS A 262 -31.02 15.72 -10.55
C LYS A 262 -32.48 15.69 -11.03
N GLU A 263 -33.21 14.60 -10.79
CA GLU A 263 -34.65 14.51 -11.11
C GLU A 263 -35.50 15.51 -10.33
N ILE A 264 -35.16 15.78 -9.05
CA ILE A 264 -35.86 16.78 -8.23
C ILE A 264 -35.54 18.23 -8.67
N LEU A 265 -34.37 18.47 -9.26
CA LEU A 265 -33.94 19.78 -9.79
C LEU A 265 -34.33 20.00 -11.27
N SER A 266 -34.83 18.99 -11.97
CA SER A 266 -35.06 18.99 -13.42
C SER A 266 -36.53 18.79 -13.78
N LEU A 267 -37.38 19.73 -13.39
CA LEU A 267 -38.73 19.83 -13.95
C LEU A 267 -38.83 20.83 -15.12
N ASP A 268 -37.76 21.57 -15.44
CA ASP A 268 -37.79 22.63 -16.46
C ASP A 268 -36.66 22.60 -17.53
N ASP A 269 -35.82 21.55 -17.60
CA ASP A 269 -34.70 21.51 -18.57
C ASP A 269 -34.88 20.44 -19.68
N PRO A 270 -35.14 20.85 -20.96
CA PRO A 270 -35.33 19.92 -22.08
C PRO A 270 -34.11 19.06 -22.44
N ALA A 271 -32.92 19.34 -21.88
CA ALA A 271 -31.71 18.58 -22.17
C ALA A 271 -31.66 17.20 -21.49
N VAL A 272 -32.51 16.95 -20.49
CA VAL A 272 -32.43 15.75 -19.63
C VAL A 272 -33.08 14.50 -20.25
N MET A 273 -33.85 14.64 -21.34
CA MET A 273 -34.42 13.47 -22.04
C MET A 273 -33.41 12.60 -22.80
N SER A 274 -32.16 13.05 -23.00
CA SER A 274 -31.15 12.26 -23.73
C SER A 274 -30.33 11.29 -22.86
N ASP A 275 -30.32 11.47 -21.54
CA ASP A 275 -29.41 10.73 -20.64
C ASP A 275 -30.07 9.53 -19.93
N VAL A 276 -31.35 9.26 -20.19
CA VAL A 276 -32.14 8.21 -19.49
C VAL A 276 -32.09 6.83 -20.20
N ILE A 277 -31.35 6.68 -21.30
CA ILE A 277 -31.32 5.42 -22.11
C ILE A 277 -30.10 4.53 -21.81
N PHE A 278 -29.33 4.77 -20.76
CA PHE A 278 -28.31 3.81 -20.30
C PHE A 278 -28.70 3.22 -18.94
N GLN A 279 -29.43 2.11 -18.97
CA GLN A 279 -29.56 1.25 -17.80
C GLN A 279 -28.17 0.72 -17.41
N PRO A 280 -27.79 0.71 -16.12
CA PRO A 280 -26.54 0.15 -15.67
C PRO A 280 -26.65 -1.38 -15.70
N THR A 281 -26.10 -2.01 -16.74
CA THR A 281 -25.80 -3.44 -16.70
C THR A 281 -24.71 -3.65 -15.66
N ASP A 282 -25.00 -4.47 -14.64
CA ASP A 282 -24.13 -4.90 -13.54
C ASP A 282 -22.65 -4.94 -13.95
N ILE A 283 -21.85 -3.98 -13.48
CA ILE A 283 -20.45 -3.75 -13.90
C ILE A 283 -19.45 -4.42 -12.94
N SER A 284 -19.95 -5.31 -12.08
CA SER A 284 -19.16 -5.98 -11.04
C SER A 284 -18.04 -6.88 -11.57
N TYR A 285 -18.11 -7.34 -12.83
CA TYR A 285 -17.07 -8.15 -13.48
C TYR A 285 -15.98 -7.32 -14.18
N LEU A 286 -16.10 -5.99 -14.36
CA LEU A 286 -15.05 -5.16 -14.99
C LEU A 286 -13.75 -5.10 -14.16
N PHE A 287 -13.80 -5.53 -12.90
CA PHE A 287 -12.69 -5.43 -11.96
C PHE A 287 -11.85 -6.72 -11.85
N GLU A 288 -12.30 -7.84 -12.44
CA GLU A 288 -11.50 -9.09 -12.43
C GLU A 288 -10.43 -9.14 -13.53
N GLU A 289 -10.59 -8.43 -14.65
CA GLU A 289 -9.69 -8.54 -15.81
C GLU A 289 -8.56 -7.50 -15.88
N GLY A 290 -8.61 -6.42 -15.10
CA GLY A 290 -7.70 -5.29 -15.25
C GLY A 290 -6.32 -5.41 -14.56
N MET A 291 -6.06 -6.45 -13.76
CA MET A 291 -4.85 -6.48 -12.91
C MET A 291 -3.96 -7.73 -12.97
N ASN A 292 -4.25 -8.74 -13.79
CA ASN A 292 -3.26 -9.77 -14.14
C ASN A 292 -3.79 -10.71 -15.23
N ARG A 293 -3.30 -10.60 -16.47
CA ARG A 293 -2.89 -11.72 -17.34
C ARG A 293 -2.42 -11.20 -18.71
N GLY A 294 -1.49 -11.94 -19.32
CA GLY A 294 -1.26 -11.86 -20.77
C GLY A 294 -2.49 -12.34 -21.56
N ASN A 295 -2.41 -12.24 -22.89
CA ASN A 295 -3.45 -12.54 -23.88
C ASN A 295 -4.88 -12.04 -23.53
N PRO A 296 -5.30 -10.85 -24.02
CA PRO A 296 -6.62 -10.27 -23.79
C PRO A 296 -7.78 -11.03 -24.47
N LEU A 297 -7.50 -12.06 -25.25
CA LEU A 297 -8.50 -12.95 -25.85
C LEU A 297 -8.70 -14.25 -25.05
N TRP A 298 -7.87 -14.51 -24.02
CA TRP A 298 -7.89 -15.76 -23.28
C TRP A 298 -9.14 -15.89 -22.41
N GLY A 299 -9.95 -16.93 -22.66
CA GLY A 299 -11.12 -17.25 -21.86
C GLY A 299 -12.38 -16.42 -22.16
N VAL A 300 -12.38 -15.62 -23.23
CA VAL A 300 -13.55 -14.84 -23.67
C VAL A 300 -14.64 -15.78 -24.20
N ASP A 301 -15.80 -15.81 -23.54
CA ASP A 301 -16.98 -16.52 -24.04
C ASP A 301 -17.59 -15.75 -25.23
N ILE A 302 -17.48 -16.33 -26.42
CA ILE A 302 -18.01 -15.76 -27.68
C ILE A 302 -19.54 -15.63 -27.65
N GLN A 303 -20.24 -16.43 -26.84
CA GLN A 303 -21.70 -16.32 -26.67
C GLN A 303 -22.08 -15.19 -25.72
N ASN A 304 -21.12 -14.67 -24.95
CA ASN A 304 -21.33 -13.53 -24.08
C ASN A 304 -20.99 -12.22 -24.83
N GLU A 305 -22.03 -11.56 -25.35
CA GLU A 305 -21.90 -10.29 -26.08
C GLU A 305 -21.12 -9.23 -25.28
N TYR A 306 -21.17 -9.30 -23.96
CA TYR A 306 -20.49 -8.39 -23.07
C TYR A 306 -18.96 -8.63 -23.03
N GLU A 307 -18.52 -9.87 -22.82
CA GLU A 307 -17.09 -10.23 -22.77
C GLU A 307 -16.39 -9.94 -24.10
N VAL A 308 -17.08 -10.25 -25.20
CA VAL A 308 -16.64 -9.90 -26.57
C VAL A 308 -16.44 -8.38 -26.70
N LYS A 309 -17.32 -7.55 -26.14
CA LYS A 309 -17.15 -6.08 -26.18
C LYS A 309 -15.97 -5.60 -25.32
N CYS A 310 -15.77 -6.19 -24.15
CA CYS A 310 -14.67 -5.80 -23.27
C CYS A 310 -13.31 -6.13 -23.86
N ALA A 311 -13.10 -7.37 -24.29
CA ALA A 311 -11.85 -7.77 -24.94
C ALA A 311 -11.55 -6.93 -26.20
N PHE A 312 -12.59 -6.57 -26.97
CA PHE A 312 -12.46 -5.68 -28.12
C PHE A 312 -11.97 -4.28 -27.74
N LEU A 313 -12.57 -3.69 -26.69
CA LEU A 313 -12.22 -2.35 -26.22
C LEU A 313 -10.82 -2.33 -25.60
N THR A 314 -10.46 -3.33 -24.79
CA THR A 314 -9.13 -3.46 -24.18
C THR A 314 -8.04 -3.47 -25.26
N ILE A 315 -8.19 -4.27 -26.31
CA ILE A 315 -7.19 -4.34 -27.39
C ILE A 315 -7.06 -2.99 -28.10
N LEU A 316 -8.17 -2.30 -28.39
CA LEU A 316 -8.16 -1.02 -29.10
C LEU A 316 -7.67 0.15 -28.24
N TRP A 317 -7.94 0.12 -26.94
CA TRP A 317 -7.64 1.20 -26.00
C TRP A 317 -6.21 1.09 -25.46
N ASP A 318 -5.84 -0.08 -24.94
CA ASP A 318 -4.53 -0.32 -24.34
C ASP A 318 -3.46 -0.70 -25.37
N ARG A 319 -3.85 -0.79 -26.65
CA ARG A 319 -2.98 -1.13 -27.79
C ARG A 319 -2.15 -2.40 -27.51
N CYS A 320 -2.78 -3.42 -26.93
CA CYS A 320 -2.11 -4.65 -26.50
C CYS A 320 -1.49 -5.41 -27.69
N GLU A 321 -0.17 -5.46 -27.78
CA GLU A 321 0.53 -6.22 -28.82
C GLU A 321 0.63 -7.72 -28.47
N PRO A 322 0.56 -8.64 -29.46
CA PRO A 322 0.48 -8.42 -30.92
C PRO A 322 -0.96 -8.24 -31.45
N TRP A 323 -1.98 -8.30 -30.58
CA TRP A 323 -3.39 -8.34 -30.98
C TRP A 323 -3.88 -7.03 -31.58
N TYR A 324 -3.41 -5.89 -31.06
CA TYR A 324 -3.69 -4.57 -31.61
C TYR A 324 -3.22 -4.49 -33.06
N SER A 325 -1.94 -4.77 -33.33
CA SER A 325 -1.39 -4.77 -34.69
C SER A 325 -2.13 -5.71 -35.63
N ARG A 326 -2.54 -6.91 -35.18
CA ARG A 326 -3.35 -7.84 -35.99
C ARG A 326 -4.75 -7.30 -36.29
N LEU A 327 -5.39 -6.68 -35.31
CA LEU A 327 -6.74 -6.15 -35.42
C LEU A 327 -6.79 -4.95 -36.39
N VAL A 328 -5.85 -4.01 -36.25
CA VAL A 328 -5.86 -2.74 -36.98
C VAL A 328 -5.10 -2.76 -38.32
N CYS A 329 -4.37 -3.84 -38.62
CA CYS A 329 -3.47 -3.96 -39.78
C CYS A 329 -4.08 -3.40 -41.10
N GLY A 330 -3.42 -2.39 -41.68
CA GLY A 330 -3.82 -1.75 -42.94
C GLY A 330 -4.96 -0.75 -42.82
N MET A 331 -5.38 -0.39 -41.61
CA MET A 331 -6.43 0.61 -41.33
C MET A 331 -6.05 1.57 -40.19
N GLU A 332 -4.79 1.61 -39.80
CA GLU A 332 -4.27 2.34 -38.62
C GLU A 332 -4.74 3.80 -38.60
N ASN A 333 -4.53 4.52 -39.71
CA ASN A 333 -4.93 5.93 -39.86
C ASN A 333 -6.45 6.14 -39.74
N LYS A 334 -7.25 5.12 -40.08
CA LYS A 334 -8.72 5.19 -39.98
C LYS A 334 -9.21 4.84 -38.58
N VAL A 335 -8.51 3.97 -37.87
CA VAL A 335 -8.76 3.67 -36.45
C VAL A 335 -8.43 4.88 -35.59
N GLU A 336 -7.36 5.60 -35.91
CA GLU A 336 -7.00 6.87 -35.27
C GLU A 336 -8.11 7.93 -35.46
N ALA A 337 -8.65 8.08 -36.67
CA ALA A 337 -9.80 8.94 -36.91
C ALA A 337 -11.06 8.52 -36.13
N LEU A 338 -11.24 7.22 -35.87
CA LEU A 338 -12.33 6.68 -35.06
C LEU A 338 -12.13 7.02 -33.56
N GLN A 339 -10.89 6.95 -33.07
CA GLN A 339 -10.51 7.36 -31.71
C GLN A 339 -10.77 8.87 -31.49
N LEU A 340 -10.32 9.72 -32.41
CA LEU A 340 -10.56 11.16 -32.34
C LEU A 340 -12.07 11.51 -32.27
N TYR A 341 -12.91 10.75 -32.97
CA TYR A 341 -14.35 10.98 -32.98
C TYR A 341 -15.05 10.49 -31.70
N TYR A 342 -14.84 9.23 -31.31
CA TYR A 342 -15.60 8.63 -30.19
C TYR A 342 -15.00 8.92 -28.81
N ILE A 343 -13.68 9.09 -28.73
CA ILE A 343 -12.94 9.25 -27.46
C ILE A 343 -12.71 10.72 -27.18
N GLU A 344 -12.11 11.43 -28.13
CA GLU A 344 -11.79 12.85 -27.99
C GLU A 344 -12.96 13.78 -28.34
N LYS A 345 -14.11 13.19 -28.71
CA LYS A 345 -15.36 13.90 -29.08
C LYS A 345 -15.19 14.98 -30.15
N LYS A 346 -14.18 14.84 -31.02
CA LYS A 346 -13.96 15.77 -32.12
C LYS A 346 -15.00 15.56 -33.21
N THR A 347 -15.47 16.65 -33.79
CA THR A 347 -16.34 16.62 -34.97
C THR A 347 -15.56 16.13 -36.19
N TYR A 348 -16.26 15.56 -37.18
CA TYR A 348 -15.61 15.11 -38.43
C TYR A 348 -14.86 16.23 -39.15
N ARG A 349 -15.31 17.48 -38.99
CA ARG A 349 -14.64 18.65 -39.56
C ARG A 349 -13.31 18.95 -38.84
N GLU A 350 -13.28 18.88 -37.52
CA GLU A 350 -12.04 19.03 -36.74
C GLU A 350 -11.05 17.92 -37.06
N ILE A 351 -11.54 16.68 -37.21
CA ILE A 351 -10.71 15.53 -37.60
C ILE A 351 -10.16 15.72 -39.03
N ALA A 352 -10.95 16.23 -39.97
CA ALA A 352 -10.48 16.51 -41.33
C ALA A 352 -9.34 17.54 -41.35
N VAL A 353 -9.40 18.54 -40.48
CA VAL A 353 -8.33 19.56 -40.32
C VAL A 353 -7.08 18.95 -39.67
N ILE A 354 -7.24 18.04 -38.71
CA ILE A 354 -6.12 17.37 -38.03
C ILE A 354 -5.39 16.41 -38.97
N VAL A 355 -6.14 15.60 -39.73
CA VAL A 355 -5.59 14.54 -40.59
C VAL A 355 -5.02 15.09 -41.90
N ALA A 356 -5.52 16.23 -42.38
CA ALA A 356 -5.08 16.84 -43.63
C ALA A 356 -5.10 18.39 -43.53
N PRO A 357 -4.15 18.97 -42.79
CA PRO A 357 -4.10 20.41 -42.50
C PRO A 357 -3.88 21.29 -43.74
N GLU A 358 -3.40 20.70 -44.84
CA GLU A 358 -3.11 21.36 -46.12
C GLU A 358 -4.37 21.64 -46.97
N LEU A 359 -5.51 21.01 -46.66
CA LEU A 359 -6.73 21.10 -47.46
C LEU A 359 -7.53 22.37 -47.12
N SER A 360 -8.23 22.94 -48.11
CA SER A 360 -9.04 24.15 -47.89
C SER A 360 -10.48 24.03 -48.40
N GLY A 361 -11.40 24.70 -47.70
CA GLY A 361 -12.79 24.90 -48.13
C GLY A 361 -13.55 23.62 -48.50
N ASP A 362 -13.77 23.40 -49.80
CA ASP A 362 -14.55 22.28 -50.34
C ASP A 362 -13.85 20.92 -50.22
N GLU A 363 -12.52 20.90 -50.12
CA GLU A 363 -11.76 19.66 -49.94
C GLU A 363 -11.93 19.12 -48.52
N ILE A 364 -12.03 20.00 -47.51
CA ILE A 364 -12.37 19.63 -46.12
C ILE A 364 -13.77 19.03 -46.05
N ARG A 365 -14.75 19.58 -46.78
CA ARG A 365 -16.11 19.02 -46.80
C ARG A 365 -16.16 17.63 -47.44
N LYS A 366 -15.44 17.42 -48.55
CA LYS A 366 -15.29 16.08 -49.15
C LYS A 366 -14.62 15.11 -48.20
N MET A 367 -13.63 15.56 -47.45
CA MET A 367 -12.95 14.76 -46.43
C MET A 367 -13.87 14.43 -45.25
N GLU A 368 -14.71 15.36 -44.80
CA GLU A 368 -15.71 15.11 -43.74
C GLU A 368 -16.68 13.99 -44.13
N VAL A 369 -17.21 14.03 -45.36
CA VAL A 369 -18.11 13.00 -45.89
C VAL A 369 -17.38 11.65 -45.99
N LYS A 370 -16.12 11.67 -46.42
CA LYS A 370 -15.28 10.47 -46.49
C LYS A 370 -14.97 9.90 -45.10
N LEU A 371 -14.65 10.73 -44.10
CA LEU A 371 -14.45 10.31 -42.71
C LEU A 371 -15.70 9.67 -42.11
N ARG A 372 -16.88 10.23 -42.38
CA ARG A 372 -18.14 9.65 -41.93
C ARG A 372 -18.36 8.24 -42.49
N GLN A 373 -18.08 8.07 -43.79
CA GLN A 373 -18.15 6.75 -44.44
C GLN A 373 -17.07 5.79 -43.93
N ASP A 374 -15.84 6.27 -43.77
CA ASP A 374 -14.71 5.48 -43.28
C ASP A 374 -14.92 5.02 -41.85
N VAL A 375 -15.37 5.88 -40.92
CA VAL A 375 -15.68 5.50 -39.53
C VAL A 375 -16.79 4.45 -39.48
N SER A 376 -17.84 4.57 -40.29
CA SER A 376 -18.90 3.57 -40.37
C SER A 376 -18.39 2.22 -40.90
N ARG A 377 -17.51 2.23 -41.91
CA ARG A 377 -16.96 1.02 -42.54
C ARG A 377 -15.92 0.33 -41.65
N VAL A 378 -15.01 1.10 -41.06
CA VAL A 378 -13.94 0.61 -40.16
C VAL A 378 -14.54 -0.06 -38.94
N ARG A 379 -15.60 0.51 -38.35
CA ARG A 379 -16.32 -0.11 -37.24
C ARG A 379 -16.84 -1.52 -37.59
N LYS A 380 -17.31 -1.72 -38.82
CA LYS A 380 -17.78 -3.03 -39.29
C LYS A 380 -16.61 -4.01 -39.47
N ILE A 381 -15.54 -3.57 -40.14
CA ILE A 381 -14.37 -4.41 -40.42
C ILE A 381 -13.64 -4.81 -39.13
N LEU A 382 -13.48 -3.89 -38.17
CA LEU A 382 -12.87 -4.18 -36.87
C LEU A 382 -13.66 -5.25 -36.11
N LYS A 383 -15.00 -5.17 -36.12
CA LYS A 383 -15.85 -6.19 -35.48
C LYS A 383 -15.68 -7.56 -36.14
N GLU A 384 -15.68 -7.62 -37.47
CA GLU A 384 -15.51 -8.87 -38.22
C GLU A 384 -14.15 -9.50 -37.92
N ARG A 385 -13.06 -8.71 -38.00
CA ARG A 385 -11.70 -9.19 -37.69
C ARG A 385 -11.53 -9.64 -36.25
N PHE A 386 -12.11 -8.91 -35.31
CA PHE A 386 -12.04 -9.27 -33.91
C PHE A 386 -12.73 -10.61 -33.62
N LEU A 387 -13.92 -10.84 -34.21
CA LEU A 387 -14.61 -12.12 -34.12
C LEU A 387 -13.79 -13.25 -34.75
N GLU A 388 -13.12 -13.01 -35.88
CA GLU A 388 -12.20 -13.99 -36.48
C GLU A 388 -11.00 -14.32 -35.59
N MET A 389 -10.45 -13.32 -34.87
CA MET A 389 -9.36 -13.52 -33.91
C MET A 389 -9.81 -14.38 -32.73
N LEU A 390 -10.97 -14.09 -32.15
CA LEU A 390 -11.58 -14.89 -31.08
C LEU A 390 -11.84 -16.34 -31.51
N LEU A 391 -12.37 -16.54 -32.71
CA LEU A 391 -12.68 -17.87 -33.25
C LEU A 391 -11.43 -18.69 -33.61
N LYS A 392 -10.29 -18.04 -33.90
CA LYS A 392 -9.02 -18.72 -34.18
C LYS A 392 -8.32 -19.15 -32.90
N GLU A 393 -8.27 -18.29 -31.88
CA GLU A 393 -7.65 -18.64 -30.61
C GLU A 393 -8.46 -19.70 -29.84
N GLY A 394 -9.79 -19.67 -29.90
CA GLY A 394 -10.62 -20.74 -29.33
C GLY A 394 -10.51 -22.10 -30.04
N LYS A 395 -9.91 -22.17 -31.24
CA LYS A 395 -9.63 -23.44 -31.96
C LYS A 395 -8.26 -24.02 -31.64
N GLU A 396 -7.29 -23.20 -31.22
CA GLU A 396 -5.99 -23.71 -30.78
C GLU A 396 -6.13 -24.46 -29.43
N ASP A 397 -7.08 -24.05 -28.58
CA ASP A 397 -7.41 -24.73 -27.33
C ASP A 397 -8.06 -26.12 -27.51
N LEU A 398 -8.78 -26.36 -28.62
CA LEU A 398 -9.37 -27.68 -28.92
C LEU A 398 -8.34 -28.69 -29.45
N ASN A 399 -7.21 -28.21 -30.02
CA ASN A 399 -6.13 -29.06 -30.50
C ASN A 399 -5.00 -29.25 -29.48
N GLY A 400 -4.97 -28.50 -28.38
CA GLY A 400 -4.06 -28.72 -27.25
C GLY A 400 -4.56 -29.77 -26.23
N TYR A 401 -5.79 -30.26 -26.43
CA TYR A 401 -6.43 -31.34 -25.66
C TYR A 401 -6.78 -32.57 -26.54
N MET A 402 -6.00 -32.79 -27.60
CA MET A 402 -5.78 -34.09 -28.25
C MET A 402 -4.28 -34.34 -28.35
#